data_AF-A0A1V6U6Y6-F1
#
_entry.id   AF-A0A1V6U6Y6-F1
#
_cell.length_a   1.000
_cell.length_b   1.000
_cell.length_c   1.000
_cell.angle_alpha   90.00
_cell.angle_beta   90.00
_cell.angle_gamma   90.00
#
_symmetry.space_group_name_H-M   'P 1'
#
loop_
_entity.id
_entity.type
_entity.pdbx_description
1 polymer ?
#
loop_
_entity_poly.entity_id
_entity_poly.type
_entity_poly.pdbx_seq_one_letter_code
_entity_poly.pdbx_strand_id
1 'polypeptide(L)'
;MTFDWKDKETVTPSEERIGETDEWEVDKILDARTYYRKLQYRVQWLGHDLDLTWYPAGNFKHAPAKLQEFHDQYPSKPGPPLRLQEWKSAFEEGRILDDHVDDDKQVFRG
;
A
#
# COMPACT_ATOMS: atom_id res chain seq x y z
N MET A 1 30.09 -45.83 -27.22
CA MET A 1 28.79 -45.53 -26.58
C MET A 1 29.01 -45.45 -25.08
N THR A 2 28.87 -44.27 -24.48
CA THR A 2 28.56 -44.09 -23.05
C THR A 2 27.73 -42.80 -22.94
N PHE A 3 26.45 -43.00 -22.65
CA PHE A 3 25.51 -41.99 -22.15
C PHE A 3 25.94 -41.51 -20.74
N ASP A 4 25.23 -40.52 -20.20
CA ASP A 4 25.34 -39.91 -18.85
C ASP A 4 26.38 -38.79 -18.73
N TRP A 5 26.04 -37.52 -18.47
CA TRP A 5 24.85 -36.92 -17.88
C TRP A 5 24.95 -35.42 -18.22
N LYS A 6 24.09 -34.89 -19.09
CA LYS A 6 24.08 -33.45 -19.40
C LYS A 6 22.68 -32.87 -19.39
N ASP A 7 21.74 -33.52 -18.71
CA ASP A 7 20.39 -32.99 -18.55
C ASP A 7 19.91 -33.32 -17.14
N LYS A 8 20.45 -32.59 -16.17
CA LYS A 8 19.59 -32.10 -15.11
C LYS A 8 19.37 -30.64 -15.43
N GLU A 9 18.38 -30.40 -16.27
CA GLU A 9 17.65 -29.14 -16.28
C GLU A 9 17.16 -28.94 -14.84
N THR A 10 18.03 -28.35 -14.03
CA THR A 10 17.57 -27.49 -12.95
C THR A 10 16.76 -26.44 -13.65
N VAL A 11 15.44 -26.65 -13.70
CA VAL A 11 14.49 -25.56 -13.80
C VAL A 11 14.94 -24.54 -12.77
N THR A 12 15.76 -23.58 -13.22
CA THR A 12 15.99 -22.36 -12.47
C THR A 12 14.58 -21.87 -12.22
N PRO A 13 14.12 -21.74 -10.96
CA PRO A 13 12.88 -21.03 -10.72
C PRO A 13 13.07 -19.70 -11.41
N SER A 14 12.34 -19.53 -12.50
CA SER A 14 12.38 -18.36 -13.35
C SER A 14 12.43 -17.18 -12.42
N GLU A 15 13.47 -16.37 -12.57
CA GLU A 15 13.59 -15.04 -11.99
C GLU A 15 12.40 -14.21 -12.48
N GLU A 16 11.22 -14.50 -11.94
CA GLU A 16 10.15 -13.55 -11.85
C GLU A 16 10.71 -12.46 -10.95
N ARG A 17 11.32 -11.46 -11.59
CA ARG A 17 11.57 -10.18 -10.96
C ARG A 17 10.19 -9.64 -10.60
N ILE A 18 9.67 -10.02 -9.44
CA ILE A 18 8.56 -9.34 -8.78
C ILE A 18 9.13 -8.00 -8.30
N GLY A 19 9.37 -7.12 -9.26
CA GLY A 19 9.64 -5.70 -9.08
C GLY A 19 8.35 -4.90 -9.17
N GLU A 20 7.20 -5.55 -9.03
CA GLU A 20 5.91 -4.93 -8.77
C GLU A 20 5.68 -5.03 -7.27
N THR A 21 5.52 -3.89 -6.61
CA THR A 21 5.01 -3.81 -5.25
C THR A 21 3.74 -4.65 -5.18
N ASP A 22 3.77 -5.78 -4.49
CA ASP A 22 2.62 -6.69 -4.36
C ASP A 22 1.43 -5.91 -3.77
N GLU A 23 0.43 -5.65 -4.62
CA GLU A 23 -0.77 -4.89 -4.28
C GLU A 23 -1.75 -5.83 -3.55
N TRP A 24 -1.67 -5.85 -2.22
CA TRP A 24 -2.58 -6.62 -1.38
C TRP A 24 -3.90 -5.89 -1.14
N GLU A 25 -5.00 -6.64 -1.06
CA GLU A 25 -6.30 -6.06 -0.73
C GLU A 25 -6.37 -5.64 0.75
N VAL A 26 -6.76 -4.38 0.97
CA VAL A 26 -6.92 -3.79 2.29
C VAL A 26 -8.27 -4.21 2.89
N ASP A 27 -8.26 -5.00 3.95
CA ASP A 27 -9.47 -5.31 4.72
C ASP A 27 -9.97 -4.05 5.45
N LYS A 28 -9.13 -3.52 6.35
CA LYS A 28 -9.42 -2.29 7.10
C LYS A 28 -8.18 -1.58 7.62
N ILE A 29 -8.29 -0.27 7.81
CA ILE A 29 -7.27 0.52 8.49
C ILE A 29 -7.47 0.40 10.00
N LEU A 30 -6.42 -0.02 10.70
CA LEU A 30 -6.40 -0.23 12.15
C LEU A 30 -6.06 1.04 12.91
N ASP A 31 -5.06 1.77 12.45
CA ASP A 31 -4.58 2.97 13.14
C ASP A 31 -3.87 3.93 12.16
N ALA A 32 -3.75 5.19 12.57
CA ALA A 32 -3.06 6.24 11.83
C ALA A 32 -2.18 7.03 12.78
N ARG A 33 -0.94 7.26 12.38
CA ARG A 33 0.03 8.04 13.15
C ARG A 33 0.83 8.97 12.25
N THR A 34 1.40 10.00 12.86
CA THR A 34 2.35 10.89 12.18
C THR A 34 3.74 10.68 12.77
N TYR A 35 4.68 10.26 11.94
CA TYR A 35 6.07 10.00 12.32
C TYR A 35 7.00 10.82 11.42
N TYR A 36 7.87 11.65 11.99
CA TYR A 36 8.71 12.60 11.23
C TYR A 36 7.95 13.43 10.19
N ARG A 37 6.77 13.96 10.54
CA ARG A 37 5.88 14.73 9.64
C ARG A 37 5.33 13.93 8.44
N LYS A 38 5.49 12.61 8.44
CA LYS A 38 4.90 11.70 7.48
C LYS A 38 3.76 10.91 8.12
N LEU A 39 2.65 10.81 7.41
CA LEU A 39 1.47 10.06 7.76
C LEU A 39 1.72 8.58 7.46
N GLN A 40 1.46 7.74 8.44
CA GLN A 40 1.60 6.30 8.35
C GLN A 40 0.33 5.64 8.85
N TYR A 41 -0.01 4.52 8.22
CA TYR A 41 -1.15 3.71 8.57
C TYR A 41 -0.73 2.31 8.94
N ARG A 42 -1.49 1.74 9.87
CA ARG A 42 -1.46 0.32 10.13
C ARG A 42 -2.71 -0.29 9.55
N VAL A 43 -2.55 -1.36 8.78
CA VAL A 43 -3.61 -1.99 8.02
C VAL A 43 -3.75 -3.44 8.41
N GLN A 44 -4.97 -3.95 8.37
CA GLN A 44 -5.24 -5.38 8.33
C GLN A 44 -5.43 -5.76 6.87
N TRP A 45 -4.62 -6.71 6.39
CA TRP A 45 -4.72 -7.25 5.04
C TRP A 45 -5.80 -8.34 4.99
N LEU A 46 -6.54 -8.43 3.89
CA LEU A 46 -7.61 -9.42 3.78
C LEU A 46 -7.05 -10.85 3.80
N GLY A 47 -7.56 -11.69 4.68
CA GLY A 47 -7.12 -13.09 4.81
C GLY A 47 -5.78 -13.29 5.53
N HIS A 48 -5.20 -12.22 6.08
CA HIS A 48 -3.97 -12.27 6.88
C HIS A 48 -4.20 -11.84 8.33
N ASP A 49 -3.30 -12.28 9.20
CA ASP A 49 -3.25 -11.85 10.60
C ASP A 49 -3.02 -10.34 10.74
N LEU A 50 -3.27 -9.84 11.95
CA LEU A 50 -3.06 -8.44 12.30
C LEU A 50 -1.59 -8.05 12.10
N ASP A 51 -1.34 -7.21 11.11
CA ASP A 51 -0.02 -6.68 10.86
C ASP A 51 0.28 -5.52 11.84
N LEU A 52 1.46 -5.55 12.47
CA LEU A 52 1.93 -4.53 13.41
C LEU A 52 2.82 -3.47 12.76
N THR A 53 3.07 -3.60 11.46
CA THR A 53 3.91 -2.71 10.66
C THR A 53 3.17 -1.44 10.30
N TRP A 54 3.92 -0.35 10.18
CA TRP A 54 3.41 0.94 9.78
C TRP A 54 3.85 1.24 8.36
N TYR A 55 2.88 1.39 7.47
CA TYR A 55 3.09 1.67 6.07
C TYR A 55 2.91 3.16 5.77
N PRO A 56 3.66 3.73 4.82
CA PRO A 56 3.45 5.09 4.37
C PRO A 56 2.05 5.27 3.78
N ALA A 57 1.49 6.47 3.90
CA ALA A 57 0.17 6.77 3.35
C ALA A 57 0.11 6.53 1.83
N GLY A 58 1.21 6.77 1.12
CA GLY A 58 1.30 6.53 -0.32
C GLY A 58 1.03 5.07 -0.75
N ASN A 59 1.23 4.07 0.11
CA ASN A 59 0.89 2.69 -0.24
C ASN A 59 -0.62 2.46 -0.42
N PHE A 60 -1.45 3.37 0.11
CA PHE A 60 -2.90 3.22 0.14
C PHE A 60 -3.62 4.05 -0.94
N LYS A 61 -2.89 4.54 -1.95
CA LYS A 61 -3.45 5.24 -3.13
C LYS A 61 -4.53 4.41 -3.84
N HIS A 62 -4.39 3.08 -3.80
CA HIS A 62 -5.29 2.12 -4.42
C HIS A 62 -6.50 1.77 -3.55
N ALA A 63 -6.54 2.23 -2.29
CA ALA A 63 -7.64 2.01 -1.36
C ALA A 63 -8.11 3.31 -0.67
N PRO A 64 -8.42 4.38 -1.43
CA PRO A 64 -8.74 5.68 -0.84
C PRO A 64 -10.10 5.67 -0.11
N ALA A 65 -11.01 4.77 -0.50
CA ALA A 65 -12.27 4.55 0.21
C ALA A 65 -12.05 4.11 1.67
N LYS A 66 -11.17 3.13 1.89
CA LYS A 66 -10.85 2.58 3.21
C LYS A 66 -10.22 3.61 4.15
N LEU A 67 -9.35 4.46 3.60
CA LEU A 67 -8.79 5.59 4.33
C LEU A 67 -9.86 6.60 4.73
N GLN A 68 -10.77 6.94 3.81
CA GLN A 68 -11.85 7.89 4.09
C GLN A 68 -12.77 7.37 5.19
N GLU A 69 -13.16 6.10 5.15
CA GLU A 69 -14.00 5.46 6.17
C GLU A 69 -13.33 5.45 7.55
N PHE A 70 -12.00 5.25 7.60
CA PHE A 70 -11.25 5.33 8.85
C PHE A 70 -11.28 6.75 9.44
N HIS A 71 -11.04 7.77 8.64
CA HIS A 71 -11.04 9.17 9.12
C HIS A 71 -12.43 9.69 9.48
N ASP A 72 -13.48 9.14 8.86
CA ASP A 72 -14.86 9.41 9.24
C ASP A 72 -15.18 8.86 10.63
N GLN A 73 -14.75 7.62 10.91
CA GLN A 73 -14.92 6.98 12.21
C GLN A 73 -14.01 7.56 13.31
N TYR A 74 -12.80 8.00 12.95
CA TYR A 74 -11.79 8.48 13.90
C TYR A 74 -11.33 9.90 13.57
N PRO A 75 -12.18 10.93 13.72
CA PRO A 75 -11.85 12.30 13.38
C PRO A 75 -10.73 12.92 14.24
N SER A 76 -10.40 12.30 15.39
CA SER A 76 -9.32 12.71 16.28
C SER A 76 -7.93 12.21 15.84
N LYS A 77 -7.86 11.30 14.86
CA LYS A 77 -6.60 10.78 14.33
C LYS A 77 -5.97 11.80 13.37
N PRO A 78 -4.64 11.74 13.12
CA PRO A 78 -4.00 12.64 12.18
C PRO A 78 -4.70 12.54 10.83
N GLY A 79 -5.10 13.69 10.30
CA GLY A 79 -6.11 13.79 9.24
C GLY A 79 -5.73 13.05 7.96
N PRO A 80 -6.70 12.87 7.05
CA PRO A 80 -6.50 12.15 5.81
C PRO A 80 -5.31 12.72 5.02
N PRO A 81 -4.70 11.90 4.15
CA PRO A 81 -3.61 12.36 3.31
C PRO A 81 -4.10 13.52 2.44
N LEU A 82 -3.21 14.48 2.19
CA LEU A 82 -3.51 15.70 1.43
C LEU A 82 -4.08 15.38 0.05
N ARG A 83 -3.55 14.35 -0.59
CA ARG A 83 -3.94 13.89 -1.93
C ARG A 83 -5.07 12.86 -1.93
N LEU A 84 -5.77 12.63 -0.80
CA LEU A 84 -6.84 11.63 -0.73
C LEU A 84 -7.90 11.84 -1.82
N GLN A 85 -8.27 13.09 -2.11
CA GLN A 85 -9.23 13.38 -3.18
C GLN A 85 -8.72 12.96 -4.55
N GLU A 86 -7.45 13.27 -4.87
CA GLU A 86 -6.83 12.85 -6.13
C GLU A 86 -6.74 11.32 -6.23
N TRP A 87 -6.47 10.64 -5.11
CA TRP A 87 -6.46 9.17 -5.07
C TRP A 87 -7.84 8.59 -5.36
N LYS A 88 -8.92 9.18 -4.80
CA LYS A 88 -10.30 8.76 -5.09
C LYS A 88 -10.63 8.92 -6.57
N SER A 89 -10.36 10.08 -7.15
CA SER A 89 -10.60 10.33 -8.58
C SER A 89 -9.79 9.37 -9.45
N ALA A 90 -8.50 9.21 -9.16
CA ALA A 90 -7.66 8.29 -9.89
C ALA A 90 -8.14 6.83 -9.80
N PHE A 91 -8.62 6.39 -8.63
CA PHE A 91 -9.21 5.07 -8.45
C PHE A 91 -10.49 4.89 -9.28
N GLU A 92 -11.39 5.88 -9.29
CA GLU A 92 -12.62 5.85 -10.09
C GLU A 92 -12.36 5.89 -11.60
N GLU A 93 -11.35 6.66 -12.03
CA GLU A 93 -10.96 6.82 -13.43
C GLU A 93 -10.04 5.70 -13.92
N GLY A 94 -9.55 4.82 -13.02
CA GLY A 94 -8.56 3.79 -13.35
C GLY A 94 -7.20 4.38 -13.78
N ARG A 95 -6.85 5.57 -13.29
CA ARG A 95 -5.60 6.27 -13.59
C ARG A 95 -4.53 5.88 -12.58
N ILE A 96 -3.33 5.55 -13.08
CA ILE A 96 -2.14 5.38 -12.24
C ILE A 96 -1.60 6.78 -11.88
N LEU A 97 -1.49 7.07 -10.58
CA LEU A 97 -0.84 8.27 -10.08
C LEU A 97 0.64 8.01 -9.84
N ASP A 98 1.48 8.91 -10.34
CA ASP A 98 2.90 8.92 -10.02
C ASP A 98 3.15 9.23 -8.54
N ASP A 99 4.28 8.76 -8.01
CA ASP A 99 4.65 9.02 -6.62
C ASP A 99 4.95 10.51 -6.39
N HIS A 100 4.41 11.06 -5.30
CA HIS A 100 4.53 12.46 -4.97
C HIS A 100 5.01 12.63 -3.54
N VAL A 101 5.86 13.62 -3.33
CA VAL A 101 6.41 14.00 -2.02
C VAL A 101 5.34 14.41 -0.99
N ASP A 102 4.09 14.57 -1.43
CA ASP A 102 2.95 14.97 -0.61
C ASP A 102 2.01 13.80 -0.29
N ASP A 103 2.27 12.61 -0.82
CA ASP A 103 1.41 11.44 -0.57
C ASP A 103 1.41 11.05 0.92
N ASP A 104 2.55 11.25 1.59
CA ASP A 104 2.69 11.04 3.04
C ASP A 104 2.29 12.25 3.88
N LYS A 105 1.81 13.36 3.30
CA LYS A 105 1.46 14.54 4.10
C LYS A 105 -0.01 14.47 4.51
N GLN A 106 -0.29 14.65 5.79
CA GLN A 106 -1.65 14.83 6.28
C GLN A 106 -2.17 16.23 5.92
N VAL A 107 -3.49 16.35 5.79
CA VAL A 107 -4.14 17.66 5.78
C VAL A 107 -3.89 18.36 7.13
N PHE A 108 -3.28 19.54 7.10
CA PHE A 108 -3.16 20.39 8.28
C PHE A 108 -4.53 21.05 8.53
N ARG A 109 -5.21 20.61 9.59
CA ARG A 109 -6.32 21.36 10.17
C ARG A 109 -5.73 22.32 11.21
N GLY A 110 -5.47 23.56 10.79
CA GLY A 110 -5.08 24.67 11.64
C GLY A 110 -6.29 25.44 12.16
#